data_AF-A0A1B8Y379-F1
#
_entry.id   AF-A0A1B8Y379-F1
#
_cell.length_a   1.000
_cell.length_b   1.000
_cell.length_c   1.000
_cell.angle_alpha   90.00
_cell.angle_beta   90.00
_cell.angle_gamma   90.00
#
_symmetry.space_group_name_H-M   'P 1'
#
loop_
_entity.id
_entity.type
_entity.pdbx_description
1 polymer ?
#
loop_
_entity_poly.entity_id
_entity_poly.type
_entity_poly.pdbx_seq_one_letter_code
_entity_poly.pdbx_strand_id
1 'polypeptide(L)' 'TCAVNNGGCDRTCKDTATGVRCSCPVGFTLQPDGKTCKDIDECLVNNGGCDHFCRNTVGSFECSCQRGYKLLTDERSCQ' A
#
# COMPACT_ATOMS: atom_id res chain seq x y z
N THR A 1 -24.90 -3.24 6.74
CA THR A 1 -24.13 -4.44 7.09
C THR A 1 -23.20 -4.78 5.95
N CYS A 2 -22.18 -5.60 6.17
CA CYS A 2 -21.29 -6.05 5.10
C CYS A 2 -21.98 -6.90 4.04
N ALA A 3 -23.09 -7.55 4.40
CA ALA A 3 -23.91 -8.34 3.48
C ALA A 3 -24.53 -7.51 2.33
N VAL A 4 -24.63 -6.18 2.46
CA VAL A 4 -25.22 -5.30 1.44
C VAL A 4 -24.15 -4.37 0.89
N ASN A 5 -23.83 -4.48 -0.40
CA ASN A 5 -22.83 -3.67 -1.10
C ASN A 5 -21.49 -3.54 -0.34
N ASN A 6 -21.02 -4.64 0.30
CA ASN A 6 -19.82 -4.64 1.15
C ASN A 6 -19.82 -3.54 2.23
N GLY A 7 -21.00 -3.14 2.73
CA GLY A 7 -21.13 -2.02 3.66
C GLY A 7 -20.68 -0.65 3.09
N GLY A 8 -20.51 -0.56 1.78
CA GLY A 8 -19.93 0.59 1.08
C GLY A 8 -18.41 0.66 1.15
N CYS A 9 -17.72 -0.38 1.64
CA CYS A 9 -16.27 -0.43 1.69
C CYS A 9 -15.67 -0.81 0.33
N ASP A 10 -14.55 -0.19 -0.03
CA ASP A 10 -13.80 -0.52 -1.26
C ASP A 10 -13.16 -1.91 -1.18
N ARG A 11 -12.53 -2.24 -0.05
CA ARG A 11 -11.80 -3.51 0.15
C ARG A 11 -12.46 -4.40 1.21
N THR A 12 -12.11 -4.22 2.47
CA THR A 12 -12.52 -5.13 3.55
C THR A 12 -13.60 -4.49 4.41
N CYS A 13 -14.71 -5.19 4.58
CA CYS A 13 -15.80 -4.80 5.46
C CYS A 13 -15.87 -5.70 6.70
N LYS A 14 -16.07 -5.10 7.88
CA LYS A 14 -16.39 -5.83 9.11
C LYS A 14 -17.62 -5.24 9.79
N ASP A 15 -18.62 -6.08 10.05
CA ASP A 15 -19.75 -5.73 10.90
C ASP A 15 -19.28 -5.66 12.36
N THR A 16 -19.63 -4.57 13.04
CA THR A 16 -19.28 -4.27 14.43
C THR A 16 -20.54 -3.90 15.21
N ALA A 17 -20.47 -3.89 16.54
CA ALA A 17 -21.60 -3.52 17.40
C ALA A 17 -22.13 -2.10 17.12
N THR A 18 -21.28 -1.21 16.60
CA THR A 18 -21.61 0.19 16.29
C THR A 18 -21.89 0.43 14.81
N GLY A 19 -21.96 -0.61 13.98
CA GLY A 19 -22.19 -0.51 12.54
C GLY A 19 -21.08 -1.15 11.71
N VAL A 20 -20.85 -0.64 10.49
CA VAL A 20 -19.83 -1.16 9.58
C VAL A 20 -18.50 -0.47 9.81
N ARG A 21 -17.40 -1.24 9.80
CA ARG A 21 -16.03 -0.73 9.77
C ARG A 21 -15.30 -1.21 8.53
N CYS A 22 -14.84 -0.28 7.70
CA CYS A 22 -13.97 -0.59 6.56
C CYS A 22 -12.50 -0.65 6.97
N SER A 23 -11.72 -1.43 6.23
CA SER A 23 -10.26 -1.49 6.38
C SER A 23 -9.61 -1.76 5.02
N CYS A 24 -8.36 -1.32 4.89
CA CYS A 24 -7.58 -1.45 3.67
C CYS A 24 -6.51 -2.55 3.81
N PRO A 25 -6.13 -3.20 2.70
CA PRO A 25 -4.96 -4.09 2.67
C PRO A 25 -3.67 -3.36 3.03
N VAL A 26 -2.61 -4.12 3.29
CA VAL A 26 -1.24 -3.58 3.40
C VAL A 26 -0.88 -2.84 2.11
N GLY A 27 -0.17 -1.72 2.23
CA GLY A 27 0.15 -0.83 1.10
C GLY A 27 -0.95 0.20 0.77
N PHE A 28 -2.04 0.23 1.54
CA PHE A 28 -3.15 1.18 1.32
C PHE A 28 -3.55 1.88 2.61
N THR A 29 -4.01 3.11 2.47
CA THR A 29 -4.56 3.92 3.57
C THR A 29 -6.04 4.20 3.36
N LEU A 30 -6.82 4.09 4.44
CA LEU A 30 -8.24 4.40 4.43
C LEU A 30 -8.43 5.92 4.34
N GLN A 31 -9.19 6.36 3.35
CA GLN A 31 -9.45 7.78 3.13
C GLN A 31 -10.42 8.36 4.18
N PRO A 32 -10.54 9.69 4.28
CA PRO A 32 -11.41 10.37 5.25
C PRO A 32 -12.90 10.02 5.13
N ASP A 33 -13.34 9.49 3.98
CA ASP A 33 -14.70 8.98 3.80
C ASP A 33 -14.97 7.66 4.57
N GLY A 34 -13.93 7.09 5.17
CA GLY A 34 -13.96 5.86 5.94
C GLY A 34 -14.25 4.61 5.11
N LYS A 35 -14.12 4.67 3.78
CA LYS A 35 -14.59 3.63 2.85
C LYS A 35 -13.61 3.31 1.73
N THR A 36 -12.97 4.33 1.16
CA THR A 36 -12.08 4.16 0.01
C THR A 36 -10.65 3.91 0.44
N CYS A 37 -9.95 3.04 -0.30
CA CYS A 37 -8.55 2.73 -0.05
C CYS A 37 -7.69 3.42 -1.11
N LYS A 38 -6.77 4.27 -0.66
CA LYS A 38 -5.78 4.89 -1.52
C LYS A 38 -4.45 4.19 -1.34
N ASP A 39 -3.80 3.90 -2.45
CA ASP A 39 -2.43 3.40 -2.49
C ASP A 39 -1.49 4.33 -1.71
N ILE A 40 -0.60 3.74 -0.91
CA ILE A 40 0.46 4.46 -0.22
C ILE A 40 1.64 4.51 -1.18
N ASP A 41 2.09 5.71 -1.53
CA ASP A 41 3.34 5.85 -2.27
C ASP A 41 4.51 5.84 -1.29
N GLU A 42 5.11 4.66 -1.08
CA GLU A 42 6.23 4.52 -0.15
C GLU A 42 7.49 5.25 -0.66
N CYS A 43 7.59 5.52 -1.96
CA CYS A 43 8.73 6.25 -2.53
C CYS A 43 8.78 7.71 -2.07
N LEU A 44 7.65 8.30 -1.66
CA LEU A 44 7.61 9.66 -1.11
C LEU A 44 8.26 9.77 0.28
N VAL A 45 8.47 8.64 0.98
CA VAL A 45 9.06 8.61 2.31
C VAL A 45 10.38 7.84 2.26
N ASN A 46 11.49 8.56 2.43
CA ASN A 46 12.84 7.97 2.42
C ASN A 46 13.11 7.09 1.18
N ASN A 47 12.54 7.43 0.01
CA ASN A 47 12.70 6.66 -1.23
C ASN A 47 12.28 5.18 -1.10
N GLY A 48 11.30 4.86 -0.24
CA GLY A 48 10.95 3.46 0.08
C GLY A 48 12.06 2.67 0.79
N GLY A 49 13.16 3.32 1.15
CA GLY A 49 14.39 2.67 1.59
C GLY A 49 15.20 2.03 0.47
N CYS A 50 14.94 2.37 -0.81
CA CYS A 50 15.75 1.94 -1.94
C CYS A 50 17.08 2.70 -2.00
N ASP A 51 18.17 2.02 -2.31
CA ASP A 51 19.50 2.66 -2.47
C ASP A 51 19.52 3.66 -3.62
N HIS A 52 19.00 3.27 -4.78
CA HIS A 52 19.04 4.09 -5.99
C HIS A 52 17.63 4.56 -6.37
N PHE A 53 16.88 3.75 -7.11
CA PHE A 53 15.59 4.17 -7.68
C PHE A 53 14.44 3.42 -7.01
N CYS A 54 13.42 4.16 -6.58
CA CYS A 54 12.14 3.63 -6.14
C CYS A 54 11.08 3.86 -7.20
N ARG A 55 10.26 2.84 -7.49
CA ARG A 55 9.07 2.95 -8.32
C ARG A 55 7.85 2.51 -7.52
N ASN A 56 6.93 3.44 -7.29
CA ASN A 56 5.67 3.10 -6.65
C ASN A 56 4.85 2.17 -7.55
N THR A 57 4.20 1.19 -6.96
CA THR A 57 3.31 0.24 -7.63
C THR A 57 2.01 0.10 -6.83
N VAL A 58 0.97 -0.50 -7.40
CA VAL A 58 -0.30 -0.61 -6.67
C VAL A 58 -0.17 -1.64 -5.56
N GLY A 59 -0.19 -1.18 -4.31
CA GLY A 59 -0.10 -1.95 -3.07
C GLY A 59 1.31 -2.24 -2.58
N SER A 60 2.35 -1.69 -3.22
CA SER A 60 3.77 -1.87 -2.85
C SER A 60 4.65 -0.90 -3.64
N PHE A 61 5.96 -1.02 -3.49
CA PHE A 61 6.95 -0.37 -4.34
C PHE A 61 8.02 -1.37 -4.77
N GLU A 62 8.80 -1.01 -5.79
CA GLU A 62 9.95 -1.78 -6.25
C GLU A 62 11.20 -0.91 -6.29
N CYS A 63 12.31 -1.45 -5.80
CA CYS A 63 13.63 -0.83 -5.94
C CYS A 63 14.34 -1.31 -7.21
N SER A 64 15.12 -0.43 -7.82
CA SER A 64 15.99 -0.79 -8.94
C SER A 64 17.31 -0.05 -8.88
N CYS A 65 18.34 -0.69 -9.46
CA CYS A 65 19.71 -0.20 -9.41
C CYS A 65 20.12 0.53 -10.67
N GLN A 66 21.19 1.33 -10.53
CA GLN A 66 21.81 2.01 -11.67
C GLN A 66 22.53 0.99 -12.54
N ARG A 67 22.76 1.35 -13.80
CA ARG A 67 23.51 0.48 -14.71
C ARG A 67 24.87 0.12 -14.12
N GLY A 68 25.18 -1.17 -14.05
CA GLY A 68 26.42 -1.69 -13.49
C GLY A 68 26.30 -2.25 -12.08
N TYR A 69 25.19 -1.98 -11.39
CA TYR A 69 24.88 -2.49 -10.05
C TYR A 69 23.79 -3.56 -10.13
N LYS A 70 23.80 -4.48 -9.16
CA LYS A 70 22.77 -5.51 -8.99
C LYS A 70 21.98 -5.23 -7.71
N LEU A 71 20.67 -5.48 -7.79
CA LEU A 71 19.80 -5.45 -6.63
C LEU A 71 20.11 -6.67 -5.76
N LEU A 72 20.31 -6.44 -4.46
CA LEU A 72 20.56 -7.49 -3.48
C LEU A 72 19.25 -8.17 -3.04
N THR A 73 19.37 -9.25 -2.28
CA THR A 73 18.23 -10.07 -1.82
C THR A 73 17.36 -9.40 -0.76
N ASP A 74 17.80 -8.27 -0.22
CA ASP A 74 16.97 -7.41 0.63
C ASP A 74 16.00 -6.53 -0.19
N GLU A 75 16.05 -6.65 -1.52
CA GLU A 75 15.21 -5.96 -2.50
C GLU A 75 15.33 -4.43 -2.42
N ARG A 76 16.41 -3.92 -1.83
CA ARG A 76 16.61 -2.49 -1.57
C ARG A 76 18.00 -2.01 -1.93
N SER A 77 19.01 -2.81 -1.60
CA SER A 77 20.41 -2.40 -1.69
C SER A 77 21.00 -2.70 -3.07
N CYS A 78 21.97 -1.88 -3.50
CA CYS A 78 22.63 -1.99 -4.80
C CYS A 78 24.15 -2.18 -4.67
N GLN A 79 24.70 -3.21 -5.32
CA GLN A 79 26.16 -3.48 -5.35
C GLN A 79 26.67 -3.96 -6.71
#